data_AF-A0AAV6A5C5-F1
#
_entry.id   AF-A0AAV6A5C5-F1
#
_cell.length_a   1.000
_cell.length_b   1.000
_cell.length_c   1.000
_cell.angle_alpha   90.00
_cell.angle_beta   90.00
_cell.angle_gamma   90.00
#
_symmetry.space_group_name_H-M   'P 1'
#
loop_
_entity.id
_entity.type
_entity.pdbx_description
1 polymer ?
#
loop_
_entity_poly.entity_id
_entity_poly.type
_entity_poly.pdbx_seq_one_letter_code
_entity_poly.pdbx_strand_id
1 'polypeptide(L)'
;MTHAEFESLVERALGSLPRQFKEKIRNVAVVVEDWADDETLDELGIEPPDTIYGLYRGTDITRRDSSYGNVLPDTIHIYQGPIEEDCVDVDEMAELVRDTVIHEIGHYFGLDDDTMEGIEQGE
;
A
#
# COMPACT_ATOMS: atom_id res chain seq x y z
N MET A 1 2.44 18.28 4.18
CA MET A 1 3.55 18.37 3.20
C MET A 1 2.97 18.47 1.81
N THR A 2 3.77 18.73 0.78
CA THR A 2 3.29 18.67 -0.61
C THR A 2 3.22 17.22 -1.10
N HIS A 3 2.37 16.95 -2.09
CA HIS A 3 2.23 15.62 -2.68
C HIS A 3 3.57 15.03 -3.15
N ALA A 4 4.42 15.82 -3.81
CA ALA A 4 5.74 15.38 -4.26
C ALA A 4 6.73 15.06 -3.11
N GLU A 5 6.61 15.77 -1.98
CA GLU A 5 7.38 15.45 -0.77
C GLU A 5 6.91 14.13 -0.17
N PHE A 6 5.60 13.88 -0.18
CA PHE A 6 5.02 12.63 0.29
C PHE A 6 5.37 11.45 -0.62
N GLU A 7 5.32 11.61 -1.95
CA GLU A 7 5.79 10.58 -2.89
C GLU A 7 7.25 10.19 -2.61
N SER A 8 8.11 11.18 -2.36
CA SER A 8 9.52 10.94 -2.00
C SER A 8 9.68 10.21 -0.66
N LEU A 9 8.77 10.45 0.28
CA LEU A 9 8.70 9.74 1.57
C LEU A 9 8.27 8.28 1.35
N VAL A 10 7.24 8.05 0.54
CA VAL A 10 6.79 6.71 0.17
C VAL A 10 7.93 5.95 -0.49
N GLU A 11 8.63 6.53 -1.47
CA GLU A 11 9.80 5.89 -2.10
C GLU A 11 10.88 5.48 -1.08
N ARG A 12 11.15 6.33 -0.08
CA ARG A 12 12.09 6.00 1.01
C ARG A 12 11.59 4.84 1.86
N ALA A 13 10.31 4.81 2.21
CA ALA A 13 9.69 3.71 2.95
C ALA A 13 9.73 2.39 2.16
N LEU A 14 9.48 2.42 0.84
CA LEU A 14 9.63 1.25 -0.02
C LEU A 14 11.10 0.77 -0.07
N GLY A 15 12.05 1.71 -0.03
CA GLY A 15 13.47 1.45 0.04
C GLY A 15 13.93 0.76 1.34
N SER A 16 13.20 0.94 2.45
CA SER A 16 13.50 0.31 3.75
C SER A 16 12.78 -1.03 3.97
N LEU A 17 11.93 -1.47 3.04
CA LEU A 17 11.23 -2.76 3.15
C LEU A 17 12.19 -3.95 3.31
N PRO A 18 11.78 -5.01 4.03
CA PRO A 18 12.56 -6.22 4.12
C PRO A 18 12.81 -6.86 2.76
N ARG A 19 13.94 -7.55 2.60
CA ARG A 19 14.33 -8.13 1.29
C ARG A 19 13.23 -9.00 0.67
N GLN A 20 12.51 -9.75 1.50
CA GLN A 20 11.43 -10.64 1.04
C GLN A 20 10.24 -9.87 0.43
N PHE A 21 9.92 -8.68 0.95
CA PHE A 21 8.85 -7.82 0.43
C PHE A 21 9.30 -7.01 -0.79
N LYS A 22 10.57 -6.57 -0.82
CA LYS A 22 11.16 -5.89 -1.99
C LYS A 22 11.04 -6.70 -3.27
N GLU A 23 11.12 -8.03 -3.20
CA GLU A 23 10.98 -8.86 -4.40
C GLU A 23 9.55 -8.91 -4.92
N LYS A 24 8.58 -8.88 -4.01
CA LYS A 24 7.13 -8.93 -4.29
C LYS A 24 6.63 -7.61 -4.86
N ILE A 25 7.12 -6.48 -4.34
CA ILE A 25 6.68 -5.15 -4.77
C ILE A 25 7.17 -4.75 -6.17
N ARG A 26 8.21 -5.40 -6.71
CA ARG A 26 8.74 -5.07 -8.06
C ARG A 26 7.72 -5.16 -9.19
N ASN A 27 6.64 -5.93 -8.99
CA ASN A 27 5.55 -6.08 -9.97
C ASN A 27 4.27 -5.32 -9.58
N VAL A 28 4.36 -4.47 -8.56
CA VAL A 28 3.24 -3.70 -8.01
C VAL A 28 3.57 -2.22 -8.15
N ALA A 29 2.65 -1.46 -8.74
CA ALA A 29 2.77 0.00 -8.80
C ALA A 29 2.23 0.61 -7.51
N VAL A 30 2.99 1.51 -6.88
CA VAL A 30 2.50 2.27 -5.72
C VAL A 30 1.98 3.61 -6.20
N VAL A 31 0.73 3.93 -5.85
CA VAL A 31 0.02 5.14 -6.25
C VAL A 31 -0.29 5.93 -4.98
N VAL A 32 0.07 7.21 -4.96
CA VAL A 32 -0.27 8.11 -3.86
C VAL A 32 -1.54 8.87 -4.23
N GLU A 33 -2.51 8.90 -3.32
CA GLU A 33 -3.74 9.69 -3.43
C GLU A 33 -3.97 10.48 -2.15
N ASP A 34 -4.75 11.56 -2.22
CA ASP A 34 -5.03 12.36 -1.03
C ASP A 34 -5.93 11.60 -0.03
N TRP A 35 -7.01 10.99 -0.52
CA TRP A 35 -8.01 10.26 0.28
C TRP A 35 -8.62 9.14 -0.57
N ALA A 36 -9.09 8.08 0.08
CA ALA A 36 -9.96 7.10 -0.57
C ALA A 36 -11.30 7.76 -0.93
N ASP A 37 -11.84 7.46 -2.11
CA ASP A 37 -13.15 7.93 -2.52
C ASP A 37 -14.29 7.21 -1.79
N ASP A 38 -15.47 7.82 -1.74
CA ASP A 38 -16.64 7.30 -1.03
C ASP A 38 -17.04 5.89 -1.52
N GLU A 39 -16.91 5.61 -2.81
CA GLU A 39 -17.23 4.29 -3.38
C GLU A 39 -16.30 3.21 -2.81
N THR A 40 -14.99 3.52 -2.74
CA THR A 40 -13.99 2.64 -2.14
C THR A 40 -14.26 2.36 -0.67
N LEU A 41 -14.61 3.39 0.11
CA LEU A 41 -14.92 3.23 1.53
C LEU A 41 -16.21 2.41 1.74
N ASP A 42 -17.25 2.67 0.95
CA ASP A 42 -18.49 1.90 0.95
C ASP A 42 -18.25 0.42 0.62
N GLU A 43 -17.41 0.11 -0.38
CA GLU A 43 -17.02 -1.25 -0.74
C GLU A 43 -16.33 -1.99 0.41
N LEU A 44 -15.53 -1.29 1.21
CA LEU A 44 -14.85 -1.82 2.37
C LEU A 44 -15.72 -1.80 3.64
N GLY A 45 -16.91 -1.19 3.58
CA GLY A 45 -17.82 -1.04 4.72
C GLY A 45 -17.28 -0.10 5.80
N ILE A 46 -16.51 0.91 5.41
CA ILE A 46 -15.89 1.89 6.30
C ILE A 46 -16.73 3.17 6.27
N GLU A 47 -17.14 3.65 7.44
CA GLU A 47 -17.97 4.85 7.58
C GLU A 47 -17.16 5.99 8.23
N PRO A 48 -17.36 7.26 7.84
CA PRO A 48 -16.71 8.38 8.49
C PRO A 48 -17.01 8.41 10.02
N PRO A 49 -16.01 8.73 10.87
CA PRO A 49 -14.71 9.32 10.52
C PRO A 49 -13.60 8.30 10.19
N ASP A 50 -13.90 7.01 10.14
CA ASP A 50 -12.89 5.98 9.90
C ASP A 50 -12.39 6.04 8.44
N THR A 51 -11.14 5.60 8.22
CA THR A 51 -10.47 5.65 6.92
C THR A 51 -9.40 4.56 6.81
N ILE A 52 -8.65 4.55 5.69
CA ILE A 52 -7.59 3.59 5.39
C ILE A 52 -6.30 4.31 4.98
N TYR A 53 -5.16 3.74 5.35
CA TYR A 53 -3.85 4.27 4.94
C TYR A 53 -3.39 3.73 3.58
N GLY A 54 -3.89 2.55 3.19
CA GLY A 54 -3.61 1.99 1.89
C GLY A 54 -4.59 0.91 1.48
N LEU A 55 -4.51 0.54 0.20
CA LEU A 55 -5.37 -0.48 -0.40
C LEU A 55 -4.67 -1.17 -1.56
N TYR A 56 -4.57 -2.49 -1.48
CA TYR A 56 -4.20 -3.31 -2.61
C TYR A 56 -5.36 -3.46 -3.62
N ARG A 57 -5.14 -3.07 -4.87
CA ARG A 57 -6.06 -3.30 -6.00
C ARG A 57 -5.38 -4.18 -7.06
N GLY A 58 -5.80 -5.44 -7.09
CA GLY A 58 -5.39 -6.39 -8.13
C GLY A 58 -6.15 -6.16 -9.43
N THR A 59 -5.47 -6.31 -10.57
CA THR A 59 -6.19 -6.32 -11.86
C THR A 59 -6.86 -7.68 -12.04
N ASP A 60 -8.18 -7.74 -12.21
CA ASP A 60 -8.92 -8.99 -12.41
C ASP A 60 -8.40 -9.76 -13.65
N ILE A 61 -7.56 -10.76 -13.41
CA ILE A 61 -6.99 -11.65 -14.43
C ILE A 61 -8.07 -12.54 -15.09
N THR A 62 -9.28 -12.60 -14.54
CA THR A 62 -10.32 -13.57 -14.90
C THR A 62 -11.22 -13.17 -16.09
N ARG A 63 -11.17 -11.91 -16.56
CA ARG A 63 -11.85 -11.46 -17.80
C ARG A 63 -10.93 -11.52 -19.02
N ARG A 64 -10.45 -12.72 -19.37
CA ARG A 64 -9.50 -12.93 -20.48
C ARG A 64 -10.21 -13.32 -21.78
N ASP A 65 -10.32 -12.37 -22.69
CA ASP A 65 -10.27 -12.66 -24.13
C ASP A 65 -8.81 -12.52 -24.57
N SER A 66 -8.33 -13.49 -25.35
CA SER A 66 -6.92 -13.79 -25.62
C SER A 66 -6.23 -12.82 -26.60
N SER A 67 -6.46 -11.52 -26.50
CA SER A 67 -5.92 -10.54 -27.44
C SER A 67 -5.38 -9.31 -26.71
N TYR A 68 -4.10 -8.98 -26.95
CA TYR A 68 -3.38 -7.77 -26.50
C TYR A 68 -2.83 -7.72 -25.05
N GLY A 69 -1.78 -8.50 -24.77
CA GLY A 69 -0.41 -7.96 -24.71
C GLY A 69 0.05 -6.87 -23.72
N ASN A 70 -0.76 -6.29 -22.83
CA ASN A 70 -0.27 -5.39 -21.76
C ASN A 70 -1.11 -5.57 -20.48
N VAL A 71 -0.64 -6.41 -19.55
CA VAL A 71 -1.25 -6.53 -18.22
C VAL A 71 -0.82 -5.31 -17.42
N LEU A 72 -1.77 -4.51 -16.93
CA LEU A 72 -1.48 -3.46 -15.97
C LEU A 72 -0.94 -4.12 -14.69
N PRO A 73 0.14 -3.59 -14.08
CA PRO A 73 0.61 -4.10 -12.81
C PRO A 73 -0.48 -3.94 -11.77
N ASP A 74 -0.51 -4.82 -10.78
CA ASP A 74 -1.35 -4.61 -9.60
C ASP A 74 -0.93 -3.30 -8.91
N THR A 75 -1.86 -2.61 -8.24
CA THR A 75 -1.58 -1.34 -7.58
C THR A 75 -1.73 -1.44 -6.06
N ILE A 76 -0.91 -0.70 -5.34
CA ILE A 76 -1.15 -0.35 -3.93
C ILE A 76 -1.37 1.14 -3.90
N HIS A 77 -2.56 1.53 -3.45
CA HIS A 77 -2.90 2.92 -3.17
C HIS A 77 -2.44 3.25 -1.76
N ILE A 78 -1.80 4.41 -1.57
CA ILE A 78 -1.41 4.96 -0.28
C ILE A 78 -2.08 6.32 -0.15
N TYR A 79 -2.81 6.51 0.94
CA TYR A 79 -3.63 7.70 1.17
C TYR A 79 -2.91 8.68 2.08
N GLN A 80 -2.45 9.79 1.51
CA GLN A 80 -1.64 10.79 2.18
C GLN A 80 -2.40 11.47 3.33
N GLY A 81 -3.64 11.88 3.11
CA GLY A 81 -4.44 12.63 4.07
C GLY A 81 -4.58 11.93 5.43
N PRO A 82 -5.09 10.68 5.47
CA PRO A 82 -5.16 9.87 6.69
C PRO A 82 -3.81 9.76 7.43
N ILE A 83 -2.74 9.50 6.69
CA ILE A 83 -1.40 9.33 7.25
C ILE A 83 -0.90 10.65 7.86
N GLU A 84 -1.17 11.79 7.22
CA GLU A 84 -0.83 13.10 7.76
C GLU A 84 -1.66 13.51 8.97
N GLU A 85 -2.90 13.03 9.10
CA GLU A 85 -3.73 13.30 10.27
C GLU A 85 -3.29 12.49 11.51
N ASP A 86 -2.84 11.26 11.30
CA ASP A 86 -2.52 10.33 12.39
C ASP A 86 -1.05 10.30 12.81
N CYS A 87 -0.13 10.84 11.99
CA CYS A 87 1.29 10.92 12.32
C CYS A 87 1.74 12.33 12.74
N VAL A 88 2.66 12.40 13.71
CA VAL A 88 3.18 13.65 14.26
C VAL A 88 4.35 14.19 13.44
N ASP A 89 5.13 13.31 12.81
CA ASP A 89 6.30 13.69 12.03
C ASP A 89 6.58 12.77 10.82
N VAL A 90 7.59 13.17 10.03
CA VAL A 90 7.97 12.52 8.77
C VAL A 90 8.51 11.11 8.96
N ASP A 91 9.17 10.83 10.09
CA ASP A 91 9.72 9.51 10.35
C ASP A 91 8.59 8.54 10.72
N GLU A 92 7.62 8.99 11.53
CA GLU A 92 6.41 8.23 11.85
C GLU A 92 5.56 7.95 10.59
N MET A 93 5.40 8.93 9.70
CA MET A 93 4.73 8.73 8.40
C MET A 93 5.44 7.67 7.56
N ALA A 94 6.79 7.68 7.53
CA ALA A 94 7.56 6.72 6.76
C ALA A 94 7.45 5.30 7.33
N GLU A 95 7.41 5.16 8.65
CA GLU A 95 7.15 3.89 9.34
C GLU A 95 5.73 3.40 9.04
N LEU A 96 4.71 4.25 9.17
CA LEU A 96 3.33 3.87 8.89
C LEU A 96 3.11 3.46 7.42
N VAL A 97 3.73 4.16 6.47
CA VAL A 97 3.69 3.77 5.04
C VAL A 97 4.37 2.41 4.84
N ARG A 98 5.55 2.20 5.44
CA ARG A 98 6.28 0.94 5.34
C ARG A 98 5.41 -0.21 5.84
N ASP A 99 4.83 -0.05 7.02
CA ASP A 99 4.01 -1.07 7.67
C ASP A 99 2.75 -1.33 6.85
N THR A 100 2.05 -0.28 6.40
CA THR A 100 0.87 -0.40 5.52
C THR A 100 1.20 -1.23 4.29
N VAL A 101 2.30 -0.94 3.60
CA VAL A 101 2.72 -1.69 2.41
C VAL A 101 3.05 -3.15 2.73
N ILE A 102 3.69 -3.42 3.87
CA ILE A 102 3.97 -4.80 4.32
C ILE A 102 2.66 -5.57 4.53
N HIS A 103 1.68 -4.99 5.23
CA HIS A 103 0.38 -5.60 5.48
C HIS A 103 -0.36 -5.90 4.16
N GLU A 104 -0.49 -4.91 3.28
CA GLU A 104 -1.19 -5.05 1.99
C GLU A 104 -0.55 -6.15 1.12
N ILE A 105 0.78 -6.16 1.01
CA ILE A 105 1.51 -7.18 0.24
C ILE A 105 1.38 -8.54 0.91
N GLY A 106 1.57 -8.61 2.23
CA GLY A 106 1.56 -9.87 2.96
C GLY A 106 0.21 -10.57 2.81
N HIS A 107 -0.89 -9.87 3.07
CA HIS A 107 -2.23 -10.42 2.88
C HIS A 107 -2.49 -10.86 1.44
N TYR A 108 -2.11 -10.06 0.44
CA TYR A 108 -2.27 -10.46 -0.95
C TYR A 108 -1.52 -11.76 -1.29
N PHE A 109 -0.34 -11.96 -0.72
CA PHE A 109 0.45 -13.17 -0.91
C PHE A 109 0.12 -14.30 0.09
N GLY A 110 -0.92 -14.15 0.90
CA GLY A 110 -1.41 -15.17 1.84
C GLY A 110 -0.52 -15.35 3.08
N LEU A 111 0.22 -14.31 3.48
CA LEU A 111 0.93 -14.28 4.76
C LEU A 111 -0.03 -13.78 5.85
N ASP A 112 0.02 -14.45 7.00
CA ASP A 112 -0.60 -13.98 8.24
C ASP A 112 0.29 -12.97 8.97
N ASP A 113 -0.31 -12.23 9.90
CA ASP A 113 0.35 -11.15 10.65
C ASP A 113 1.55 -11.66 11.45
N ASP A 114 1.42 -12.83 12.11
CA ASP A 114 2.51 -13.46 12.87
C ASP A 114 3.74 -13.73 11.97
N THR A 115 3.49 -14.19 10.74
CA THR A 115 4.54 -14.42 9.75
C THR A 115 5.20 -13.12 9.31
N MET A 116 4.42 -12.06 9.12
CA MET A 116 4.94 -10.74 8.76
C MET A 116 5.82 -10.17 9.87
N GLU A 117 5.33 -10.13 11.11
CA GLU A 117 6.11 -9.66 12.28
C GLU A 117 7.44 -10.42 12.43
N GLY A 118 7.43 -11.73 12.21
CA GLY A 118 8.64 -12.55 12.26
C GLY A 118 9.68 -12.19 11.19
N ILE A 119 9.23 -11.75 10.01
CA ILE A 119 10.12 -11.28 8.93
C ILE A 119 10.70 -9.91 9.28
N GLU A 120 9.92 -9.03 9.88
CA GLU A 120 10.36 -7.68 10.27
C GLU A 120 11.38 -7.68 11.42
N GLN A 121 11.22 -8.57 12.40
CA GLN A 121 12.15 -8.72 13.52
C GLN A 121 13.44 -9.46 13.16
N GLY A 122 13.48 -10.12 12.00
CA GLY A 122 14.57 -10.99 11.56
C GLY A 122 15.68 -10.31 10.74
N GLU A 123 15.66 -8.98 10.62
CA GLU A 123 16.64 -8.17 9.86
C GLU A 123 17.86 -7.71 10.67
#